data_AF-A0A7W1KVB3-F1
#
_entry.id   AF-A0A7W1KVB3-F1
#
_cell.length_a   1.000
_cell.length_b   1.000
_cell.length_c   1.000
_cell.angle_alpha   90.00
_cell.angle_beta   90.00
_cell.angle_gamma   90.00
#
_symmetry.space_group_name_H-M   'P 1'
#
loop_
_entity.id
_entity.type
_entity.pdbx_description
1 polymer ?
#
loop_
_entity_poly.entity_id
_entity_poly.type
_entity_poly.pdbx_seq_one_letter_code
_entity_poly.pdbx_strand_id
1 'polypeptide(L)' 'ARRGAYRIIYRIDADDQTVRVVRIEHRSQAYRPR' A
#
# COMPACT_ATOMS: atom_id res chain seq x y z
N ALA A 1 14.84 1.60 12.92
CA ALA A 1 14.38 0.47 12.08
C ALA A 1 12.96 0.72 11.56
N ARG A 2 12.81 1.08 10.28
CA ARG A 2 11.62 0.85 9.45
C ARG A 2 12.14 0.68 8.02
N ARG A 3 12.00 -0.51 7.44
CA ARG A 3 12.52 -0.88 6.12
C ARG A 3 11.61 -0.26 5.05
N GLY A 4 12.20 0.51 4.13
CA GLY A 4 11.57 0.95 2.87
C GLY A 4 11.02 2.39 2.84
N ALA A 5 11.42 3.16 1.83
CA ALA A 5 10.87 4.48 1.54
C ALA A 5 9.51 4.43 0.82
N TYR A 6 9.00 3.23 0.56
CA TYR A 6 7.77 2.95 -0.17
C TYR A 6 6.69 2.32 0.73
N ARG A 7 5.44 2.49 0.32
CA ARG A 7 4.21 1.99 0.96
C ARG A 7 3.40 1.24 -0.08
N ILE A 8 2.75 0.15 0.33
CA ILE A 8 1.87 -0.65 -0.52
C ILE A 8 0.44 -0.37 -0.10
N ILE A 9 -0.39 0.05 -1.04
CA ILE A 9 -1.84 0.12 -0.91
C ILE A 9 -2.38 -1.18 -1.49
N TYR A 10 -3.14 -1.92 -0.70
CA TYR A 10 -3.70 -3.20 -1.11
C TYR A 10 -5.16 -3.31 -0.67
N ARG A 11 -5.87 -4.25 -1.29
CA ARG A 11 -7.16 -4.73 -0.81
C ARG A 11 -7.05 -6.19 -0.42
N ILE A 12 -7.78 -6.55 0.62
CA ILE A 12 -7.97 -7.94 1.02
C ILE A 12 -9.31 -8.37 0.46
N ASP A 13 -9.29 -9.46 -0.26
CA ASP A 13 -10.48 -10.25 -0.59
C ASP A 13 -10.53 -11.41 0.39
N ALA A 14 -11.50 -11.37 1.30
CA ALA A 14 -11.58 -12.35 2.39
C ALA A 14 -12.14 -13.70 1.92
N ASP A 15 -12.99 -13.68 0.90
CA ASP A 15 -13.65 -14.88 0.37
C ASP A 15 -12.62 -15.75 -0.38
N ASP A 16 -11.78 -15.11 -1.18
CA ASP A 16 -10.73 -15.77 -1.95
C ASP A 16 -9.39 -15.85 -1.20
N GLN A 17 -9.33 -15.43 0.07
CA GLN A 17 -8.10 -15.27 0.87
C GLN A 17 -6.96 -14.59 0.09
N THR A 18 -7.30 -13.61 -0.74
CA THR A 18 -6.38 -13.02 -1.72
C THR A 18 -6.04 -11.59 -1.34
N VAL A 19 -4.76 -11.24 -1.41
CA VAL A 19 -4.30 -9.87 -1.25
C VAL A 19 -3.94 -9.30 -2.61
N ARG A 20 -4.67 -8.27 -3.05
CA ARG A 20 -4.42 -7.57 -4.32
C ARG A 20 -3.70 -6.26 -4.06
N VAL A 21 -2.50 -6.11 -4.62
CA VAL A 21 -1.76 -4.85 -4.58
C VAL A 21 -2.38 -3.87 -5.57
N VAL A 22 -2.84 -2.73 -5.06
CA VAL A 22 -3.48 -1.68 -5.88
C VAL A 22 -2.44 -0.66 -6.33
N ARG A 23 -1.50 -0.30 -5.45
CA ARG A 23 -0.45 0.68 -5.74
C ARG A 23 0.74 0.53 -4.82
N ILE A 24 1.92 0.94 -5.31
CA ILE A 24 3.12 1.13 -4.51
C ILE A 24 3.53 2.61 -4.63
N GLU A 25 3.62 3.31 -3.51
CA GLU A 25 3.92 4.74 -3.48
C GLU A 25 5.12 5.06 -2.58
N HIS A 26 5.86 6.13 -2.91
CA HIS A 26 6.85 6.65 -2.00
C HIS A 26 6.18 7.35 -0.81
N ARG A 27 6.74 7.19 0.40
CA ARG A 27 6.16 7.67 1.67
C ARG A 27 5.88 9.18 1.71
N SER A 28 6.58 9.97 0.90
CA SER A 28 6.38 11.43 0.82
C SER A 28 5.17 11.82 -0.02
N GLN A 29 4.64 10.90 -0.83
CA GLN A 29 3.47 11.12 -1.69
C GLN A 29 2.19 10.53 -1.07
N ALA A 30 2.31 9.51 -0.22
CA ALA A 30 1.17 8.77 0.34
C ALA A 30 0.24 9.57 1.29
N TYR A 31 0.68 10.73 1.81
CA TYR A 31 -0.09 11.53 2.77
C TYR A 31 -0.38 12.95 2.29
N ARG A 32 -0.14 13.27 1.02
CA ARG A 32 -0.51 14.60 0.52
C ARG A 32 -2.02 14.64 0.21
N PRO A 33 -2.81 15.48 0.90
CA PRO A 33 -4.16 15.77 0.45
C PRO A 33 -4.05 16.56 -0.85
N ARG A 34 -4.79 16.14 -1.87
CA ARG A 34 -5.13 17.00 -3.01
C ARG A 34 -6.50 17.61 -2.75
#